data_AF-A0A523VH81-F1
#
_entry.id   AF-A0A523VH81-F1
#
_cell.length_a   1.000
_cell.length_b   1.000
_cell.length_c   1.000
_cell.angle_alpha   90.00
_cell.angle_beta   90.00
_cell.angle_gamma   90.00
#
_symmetry.space_group_name_H-M   'P 1'
#
loop_
_entity.id
_entity.type
_entity.pdbx_description
1 polymer ?
#
loop_
_entity_poly.entity_id
_entity_poly.type
_entity_poly.pdbx_seq_one_letter_code
_entity_poly.pdbx_strand_id
1 'polypeptide(L)'
;ATLEAELLAAQLAFPSEVDSTEVLAHVVATAAVNRVNLRQVQAQEPITTEVGNGTYLVLPYEVEVEGELEALASFLVDLEAGPISTLTLDEISIMALPTPTPDAEATVAANTAPTILVDPVLYRVSLELTVFVRQAEPGDTEPTPGGTSISPAERASQLRELLEEARQEDDWERAISILLVLRQIDPADDTLDDQLLEAYLLQAARRFAASQYDQAAADYRAALALDPDNAEAIAALGSMNALTPTATPRSTRTPTPTPSGAWATPSPWPFYMRVRA
;
A
#
# COMPACT_ATOMS: atom_id res chain seq x y z
N ALA A 1 -9.75 4.37 10.46
CA ALA A 1 -10.35 3.98 11.75
C ALA A 1 -11.19 2.69 11.66
N THR A 2 -11.83 2.38 10.53
CA THR A 2 -12.60 1.12 10.34
C THR A 2 -11.76 -0.07 9.85
N LEU A 3 -10.80 0.16 8.95
CA LEU A 3 -9.97 -0.91 8.37
C LEU A 3 -9.08 -1.62 9.39
N GLU A 4 -8.54 -0.87 10.35
CA GLU A 4 -7.62 -1.36 11.39
C GLU A 4 -8.33 -2.27 12.42
N ALA A 5 -9.59 -1.99 12.71
CA ALA A 5 -10.42 -2.82 13.58
C ALA A 5 -10.87 -4.14 12.89
N GLU A 6 -11.09 -4.11 11.57
CA GLU A 6 -11.38 -5.30 10.78
C GLU A 6 -10.13 -6.18 10.60
N LEU A 7 -8.95 -5.56 10.48
CA LEU A 7 -7.64 -6.23 10.50
C LEU A 7 -7.42 -7.02 11.80
N LEU A 8 -7.70 -6.39 12.95
CA LEU A 8 -7.62 -7.01 14.27
C LEU A 8 -8.60 -8.17 14.48
N ALA A 9 -9.77 -8.13 13.83
CA ALA A 9 -10.74 -9.21 13.89
C ALA A 9 -10.32 -10.42 13.02
N ALA A 10 -9.68 -10.19 11.87
CA ALA A 10 -9.13 -11.23 11.01
C ALA A 10 -7.94 -11.97 11.65
N GLN A 11 -7.14 -11.27 12.47
CA GLN A 11 -5.98 -11.82 13.20
C GLN A 11 -6.30 -12.97 14.16
N LEU A 12 -7.53 -13.03 14.70
CA LEU A 12 -7.90 -14.04 15.71
C LEU A 12 -8.24 -15.42 15.10
N ALA A 13 -8.27 -15.55 13.77
CA ALA A 13 -8.86 -16.71 13.10
C ALA A 13 -7.88 -17.73 12.51
N PHE A 14 -6.56 -17.49 12.45
CA PHE A 14 -5.67 -18.33 11.61
C PHE A 14 -4.35 -18.81 12.25
N PRO A 15 -3.88 -20.04 11.93
CA PRO A 15 -2.64 -20.61 12.46
C PRO A 15 -1.38 -20.20 11.69
N SER A 16 -0.27 -20.25 12.43
CA SER A 16 1.05 -19.71 12.17
C SER A 16 1.88 -20.49 11.14
N GLU A 17 2.32 -19.80 10.09
CA GLU A 17 3.71 -19.84 9.58
C GLU A 17 3.96 -18.70 8.56
N VAL A 18 2.92 -18.29 7.83
CA VAL A 18 2.83 -16.94 7.24
C VAL A 18 1.77 -16.19 8.03
N ASP A 19 2.17 -15.19 8.80
CA ASP A 19 1.22 -14.40 9.57
C ASP A 19 0.33 -13.65 8.57
N SER A 20 -0.99 -13.87 8.61
CA SER A 20 -1.96 -13.09 7.83
C SER A 20 -1.72 -11.57 7.98
N THR A 21 -1.18 -11.15 9.12
CA THR A 21 -0.73 -9.77 9.37
C THR A 21 0.36 -9.32 8.41
N GLU A 22 1.31 -10.18 8.06
CA GLU A 22 2.42 -9.85 7.15
C GLU A 22 1.94 -9.69 5.71
N VAL A 23 1.02 -10.54 5.26
CA VAL A 23 0.35 -10.41 3.95
C VAL A 23 -0.42 -9.10 3.87
N LEU A 24 -1.24 -8.82 4.89
CA LEU A 24 -2.03 -7.59 4.93
C LEU A 24 -1.15 -6.34 5.02
N ALA A 25 -0.11 -6.37 5.87
CA ALA A 25 0.85 -5.27 6.00
C ALA A 25 1.57 -5.00 4.68
N HIS A 26 1.97 -6.06 3.96
CA HIS A 26 2.58 -5.93 2.64
C HIS A 26 1.61 -5.31 1.62
N VAL A 27 0.38 -5.82 1.50
CA VAL A 27 -0.65 -5.25 0.60
C VAL A 27 -0.89 -3.76 0.89
N VAL A 28 -1.02 -3.39 2.16
CA VAL A 28 -1.25 -2.00 2.58
C VAL A 28 -0.03 -1.11 2.29
N ALA A 29 1.18 -1.59 2.58
CA ALA A 29 2.42 -0.85 2.32
C ALA A 29 2.62 -0.63 0.82
N THR A 30 2.45 -1.68 0.00
CA THR A 30 2.57 -1.59 -1.46
C THR A 30 1.52 -0.65 -2.05
N ALA A 31 0.29 -0.67 -1.53
CA ALA A 31 -0.76 0.26 -1.95
C ALA A 31 -0.37 1.73 -1.70
N ALA A 32 0.18 2.01 -0.52
CA ALA A 32 0.61 3.35 -0.13
C ALA A 32 1.78 3.87 -1.01
N VAL A 33 2.79 3.04 -1.25
CA VAL A 33 3.95 3.37 -2.11
C VAL A 33 3.49 3.72 -3.52
N ASN A 34 2.55 2.94 -4.06
CA ASN A 34 2.03 3.11 -5.42
C ASN A 34 0.90 4.15 -5.53
N ARG A 35 0.53 4.82 -4.43
CA ARG A 35 -0.55 5.82 -4.38
C ARG A 35 -1.90 5.28 -4.89
N VAL A 36 -2.16 3.99 -4.66
CA VAL A 36 -3.45 3.37 -4.95
C VAL A 36 -4.30 3.36 -3.68
N ASN A 37 -5.60 3.63 -3.82
CA ASN A 37 -6.55 3.62 -2.72
C ASN A 37 -7.05 2.20 -2.48
N LEU A 38 -6.64 1.60 -1.38
CA LEU A 38 -7.17 0.32 -0.91
C LEU A 38 -8.62 0.49 -0.45
N ARG A 39 -9.56 -0.16 -1.14
CA ARG A 39 -10.99 -0.12 -0.83
C ARG A 39 -11.39 -1.22 0.13
N GLN A 40 -10.94 -2.43 -0.13
CA GLN A 40 -11.31 -3.61 0.62
C GLN A 40 -10.17 -4.62 0.59
N VAL A 41 -9.95 -5.28 1.72
CA VAL A 41 -9.17 -6.51 1.80
C VAL A 41 -9.95 -7.48 2.66
N GLN A 42 -10.36 -8.60 2.10
CA GLN A 42 -11.18 -9.58 2.79
C GLN A 42 -10.56 -10.96 2.69
N ALA A 43 -10.21 -11.54 3.83
CA ALA A 43 -9.81 -12.95 3.89
C ALA A 43 -11.03 -13.85 3.58
N GLN A 44 -10.81 -14.87 2.75
CA GLN A 44 -11.78 -15.90 2.43
C GLN A 44 -11.54 -17.16 3.27
N GLU A 45 -12.47 -18.11 3.22
CA GLU A 45 -12.28 -19.39 3.91
C GLU A 45 -11.04 -20.12 3.36
N PRO A 46 -10.13 -20.59 4.24
CA PRO A 46 -8.98 -21.37 3.81
C PRO A 46 -9.41 -22.64 3.08
N ILE A 47 -8.73 -22.94 1.99
CA ILE A 47 -8.95 -24.17 1.24
C ILE A 47 -7.70 -25.03 1.29
N THR A 48 -7.89 -26.34 1.41
CA THR A 48 -6.79 -27.29 1.31
C THR A 48 -6.67 -27.77 -0.13
N THR A 49 -5.47 -27.70 -0.70
CA THR A 49 -5.18 -28.18 -2.05
C THR A 49 -3.97 -29.10 -2.07
N GLU A 50 -3.96 -30.07 -2.97
CA GLU A 50 -2.81 -30.95 -3.19
C GLU A 50 -1.99 -30.42 -4.38
N VAL A 51 -0.72 -30.10 -4.14
CA VAL A 51 0.22 -29.70 -5.19
C VAL A 51 1.36 -30.71 -5.21
N GLY A 52 1.38 -31.57 -6.23
CA GLY A 52 2.30 -32.71 -6.29
C GLY A 52 1.97 -33.74 -5.21
N ASN A 53 2.93 -34.01 -4.32
CA ASN A 53 2.76 -34.91 -3.18
C ASN A 53 2.57 -34.16 -1.86
N GLY A 54 2.35 -32.85 -1.89
CA GLY A 54 2.20 -32.03 -0.69
C GLY A 54 0.77 -31.53 -0.55
N THR A 55 0.26 -31.56 0.68
CA THR A 55 -0.97 -30.86 1.05
C THR A 55 -0.64 -29.44 1.48
N TYR A 56 -1.32 -28.46 0.88
CA TYR A 56 -1.16 -27.04 1.18
C TYR A 56 -2.47 -26.47 1.71
N LEU A 57 -2.37 -25.66 2.75
CA LEU A 57 -3.40 -24.74 3.17
C LEU A 57 -3.23 -23.46 2.34
N VAL A 58 -4.28 -23.10 1.64
CA VAL A 58 -4.34 -21.92 0.79
C VAL A 58 -5.21 -20.88 1.49
N LEU A 59 -4.68 -19.68 1.66
CA LEU A 59 -5.38 -18.55 2.25
C LEU A 59 -5.72 -17.55 1.14
N PRO A 60 -6.97 -17.53 0.64
CA PRO A 60 -7.38 -16.58 -0.37
C PRO A 60 -7.74 -15.23 0.27
N TYR A 61 -7.38 -14.13 -0.37
CA TYR A 61 -7.82 -12.79 0.00
C TYR A 61 -8.40 -12.08 -1.21
N GLU A 62 -9.56 -11.47 -1.07
CA GLU A 62 -10.13 -10.58 -2.07
C GLU A 62 -9.65 -9.16 -1.79
N VAL A 63 -8.97 -8.54 -2.76
CA VAL A 63 -8.44 -7.19 -2.63
C VAL A 63 -9.05 -6.29 -3.69
N GLU A 64 -9.67 -5.20 -3.26
CA GLU A 64 -10.11 -4.11 -4.12
C GLU A 64 -9.23 -2.88 -3.94
N VAL A 65 -8.64 -2.39 -5.04
CA VAL A 65 -7.87 -1.16 -5.09
C VAL A 65 -8.39 -0.23 -6.18
N GLU A 66 -8.22 1.08 -5.99
CA GLU A 66 -8.59 2.10 -6.97
C GLU A 66 -7.43 3.07 -7.23
N GLY A 67 -7.19 3.42 -8.49
CA GLY A 67 -6.11 4.33 -8.84
C GLY A 67 -6.05 4.65 -10.33
N GLU A 68 -5.03 5.39 -10.72
CA GLU A 68 -4.67 5.55 -12.13
C GLU A 68 -4.10 4.23 -12.68
N LEU A 69 -4.30 3.97 -13.97
CA LEU A 69 -3.90 2.69 -14.58
C LEU A 69 -2.41 2.37 -14.38
N GLU A 70 -1.55 3.38 -14.49
CA GLU A 70 -0.10 3.24 -14.30
C GLU A 70 0.24 2.89 -12.85
N ALA A 71 -0.38 3.58 -11.88
CA ALA A 71 -0.21 3.29 -10.46
C ALA A 71 -0.69 1.88 -10.08
N LEU A 72 -1.79 1.43 -10.67
CA LEU A 72 -2.32 0.08 -10.47
C LEU A 72 -1.40 -1.00 -11.07
N ALA A 73 -0.82 -0.74 -12.24
CA ALA A 73 0.14 -1.66 -12.85
C ALA A 73 1.39 -1.81 -11.97
N SER A 74 1.95 -0.71 -11.47
CA SER A 74 3.10 -0.74 -10.55
C SER A 74 2.76 -1.44 -9.23
N PHE A 75 1.58 -1.17 -8.67
CA PHE A 75 1.09 -1.87 -7.48
C PHE A 75 1.09 -3.39 -7.65
N LEU A 76 0.59 -3.91 -8.78
CA LEU A 76 0.56 -5.36 -9.02
C LEU A 76 1.97 -5.96 -9.12
N VAL A 77 2.88 -5.28 -9.82
CA VAL A 77 4.27 -5.72 -9.97
C VAL A 77 4.98 -5.76 -8.62
N ASP A 78 4.86 -4.70 -7.82
CA ASP A 78 5.50 -4.61 -6.51
C ASP A 78 4.86 -5.57 -5.49
N LEU A 79 3.57 -5.86 -5.64
CA LEU A 79 2.86 -6.79 -4.78
C LEU A 79 3.38 -8.22 -4.99
N GLU A 80 3.56 -8.63 -6.26
CA GLU A 80 4.12 -9.93 -6.64
C GLU A 80 5.63 -10.04 -6.35
N ALA A 81 6.39 -8.96 -6.55
CA ALA A 81 7.84 -8.92 -6.29
C ALA A 81 8.19 -8.79 -4.79
N GLY A 82 7.19 -8.76 -3.91
CA GLY A 82 7.34 -8.54 -2.48
C GLY A 82 8.09 -9.64 -1.71
N PRO A 83 8.25 -9.47 -0.39
CA PRO A 83 8.98 -10.41 0.46
C PRO A 83 8.25 -11.75 0.65
N ILE A 84 6.96 -11.83 0.28
CA ILE A 84 6.12 -13.02 0.46
C ILE A 84 6.15 -13.86 -0.82
N SER A 85 7.17 -14.70 -0.95
CA SER A 85 7.38 -15.53 -2.15
C SER A 85 6.29 -16.57 -2.42
N THR A 86 5.43 -16.84 -1.43
CA THR A 86 4.27 -17.74 -1.56
C THR A 86 2.98 -17.01 -1.95
N LEU A 87 3.02 -15.69 -2.08
CA LEU A 87 1.90 -14.88 -2.53
C LEU A 87 1.82 -14.95 -4.04
N THR A 88 0.62 -15.22 -4.54
CA THR A 88 0.32 -15.28 -5.97
C THR A 88 -0.91 -14.42 -6.26
N LEU A 89 -0.92 -13.80 -7.44
CA LEU A 89 -2.02 -12.97 -7.92
C LEU A 89 -2.88 -13.80 -8.86
N ASP A 90 -4.13 -14.04 -8.47
CA ASP A 90 -5.13 -14.77 -9.24
C ASP A 90 -6.31 -13.85 -9.62
N GLU A 91 -7.05 -14.25 -10.67
CA GLU A 91 -8.30 -13.63 -11.13
C GLU A 91 -8.33 -12.08 -11.13
N ILE A 92 -7.34 -11.43 -11.75
CA ILE A 92 -7.29 -9.96 -11.83
C ILE A 92 -8.39 -9.41 -12.75
N SER A 93 -9.28 -8.60 -12.18
CA SER A 93 -10.35 -7.91 -12.90
C SER A 93 -10.17 -6.39 -12.84
N ILE A 94 -10.11 -5.73 -14.00
CA ILE A 94 -9.92 -4.28 -14.10
C ILE A 94 -11.19 -3.64 -14.68
N MET A 95 -11.77 -2.69 -13.96
CA MET A 95 -12.96 -1.95 -14.37
C MET A 95 -12.69 -0.45 -14.35
N ALA A 96 -12.96 0.24 -15.46
CA ALA A 96 -12.94 1.70 -15.49
C ALA A 96 -14.11 2.24 -14.65
N LEU A 97 -13.83 3.16 -13.72
CA LEU A 97 -14.88 3.83 -12.97
C LEU A 97 -15.55 4.87 -13.88
N PRO A 98 -16.89 5.02 -13.81
CA PRO A 98 -17.57 6.05 -14.57
C PRO A 98 -16.98 7.40 -14.17
N THR A 99 -16.52 8.17 -15.15
CA THR A 99 -16.17 9.57 -14.91
C THR A 99 -17.42 10.25 -14.39
N PRO A 100 -17.36 10.94 -13.23
CA PRO A 100 -18.50 11.68 -12.73
C PRO A 100 -18.93 12.60 -13.86
N THR A 101 -20.13 12.35 -14.41
CA THR A 101 -20.64 13.18 -15.49
C THR A 101 -20.77 14.56 -14.88
N PRO A 102 -20.04 15.59 -15.35
CA PRO A 102 -20.19 16.92 -14.79
C PRO A 102 -21.66 17.27 -14.96
N ASP A 103 -22.35 17.53 -13.85
CA ASP A 103 -23.79 17.81 -13.85
C ASP A 103 -24.09 18.79 -14.98
N ALA A 104 -24.95 18.38 -15.91
CA ALA A 104 -25.17 19.06 -17.20
C ALA A 104 -25.79 20.47 -17.07
N GLU A 105 -25.87 21.03 -15.87
CA GLU A 105 -26.45 22.34 -15.56
C GLU A 105 -25.45 23.50 -15.50
N ALA A 106 -24.17 23.30 -15.84
CA ALA A 106 -23.23 24.41 -15.99
C ALA A 106 -23.53 25.25 -17.25
N THR A 107 -24.51 26.14 -17.14
CA THR A 107 -24.90 27.11 -18.17
C THR A 107 -23.71 27.93 -18.66
N VAL A 108 -23.54 27.89 -19.99
CA VAL A 108 -22.49 28.51 -20.79
C VAL A 108 -22.46 30.03 -20.60
N ALA A 109 -21.40 30.55 -19.99
CA ALA A 109 -21.04 31.96 -20.05
C ALA A 109 -19.59 32.14 -20.54
N ALA A 110 -19.48 32.66 -21.77
CA ALA A 110 -18.38 33.42 -22.37
C ALA A 110 -16.97 32.80 -22.51
N ASN A 111 -16.73 32.26 -23.71
CA ASN A 111 -15.67 32.68 -24.65
C ASN A 111 -14.22 32.81 -24.11
N THR A 112 -13.72 31.80 -23.41
CA THR A 112 -12.27 31.61 -23.19
C THR A 112 -11.81 30.35 -23.91
N ALA A 113 -10.65 30.38 -24.56
CA ALA A 113 -10.13 29.27 -25.36
C ALA A 113 -10.16 27.93 -24.60
N PRO A 114 -10.61 26.83 -25.22
CA PRO A 114 -10.78 25.55 -24.54
C PRO A 114 -9.41 25.00 -24.14
N THR A 115 -9.11 25.03 -22.84
CA THR A 115 -8.05 24.18 -22.28
C THR A 115 -8.69 22.82 -22.07
N ILE A 116 -8.27 21.84 -22.88
CA ILE A 116 -8.69 20.45 -22.70
C ILE A 116 -8.01 19.95 -21.42
N LEU A 117 -8.73 19.99 -20.31
CA LEU A 117 -8.38 19.24 -19.10
C LEU A 117 -8.94 17.84 -19.34
N VAL A 118 -8.04 16.88 -19.60
CA VAL A 118 -8.41 15.46 -19.60
C VAL A 118 -8.41 15.05 -18.14
N ASP A 119 -9.59 14.86 -17.55
CA ASP A 119 -9.69 14.31 -16.21
C ASP A 119 -9.08 12.90 -16.19
N PRO A 120 -8.25 12.55 -15.20
CA PRO A 120 -7.67 11.22 -15.11
C PRO A 120 -8.78 10.18 -14.94
N VAL A 121 -8.77 9.16 -15.80
CA VAL A 121 -9.69 8.03 -15.69
C VAL A 121 -9.21 7.14 -14.54
N LEU A 122 -10.04 7.02 -13.51
CA LEU A 122 -9.78 6.11 -12.40
C LEU A 122 -10.24 4.70 -12.76
N TYR A 123 -9.47 3.72 -12.34
CA TYR A 123 -9.78 2.30 -12.48
C TYR A 123 -9.94 1.68 -11.10
N ARG A 124 -10.79 0.67 -11.02
CA ARG A 124 -10.88 -0.25 -9.89
C ARG A 124 -10.32 -1.59 -10.33
N VAL A 125 -9.46 -2.18 -9.51
CA VAL A 125 -8.97 -3.55 -9.69
C VAL A 125 -9.47 -4.38 -8.52
N SER A 126 -10.07 -5.52 -8.84
CA SER A 126 -10.40 -6.60 -7.90
C SER A 126 -9.51 -7.79 -8.25
N LEU A 127 -8.85 -8.37 -7.26
CA LEU A 127 -7.93 -9.49 -7.44
C LEU A 127 -8.02 -10.46 -6.25
N GLU A 128 -7.77 -11.73 -6.52
CA GLU A 128 -7.63 -12.76 -5.50
C GLU A 128 -6.15 -12.98 -5.20
N LEU A 129 -5.73 -12.78 -3.95
CA LEU A 129 -4.40 -13.13 -3.48
C LEU A 129 -4.44 -14.52 -2.88
N THR A 130 -3.54 -15.37 -3.31
CA THR A 130 -3.47 -16.74 -2.84
C THR A 130 -2.13 -16.95 -2.14
N VAL A 131 -2.18 -17.35 -0.86
CA VAL A 131 -0.97 -17.67 -0.08
C VAL A 131 -0.92 -19.15 0.20
N PHE A 132 0.15 -19.80 -0.23
CA PHE A 132 0.37 -21.23 0.00
C PHE A 132 1.16 -21.49 1.29
N VAL A 133 0.58 -22.27 2.19
CA VAL A 133 1.21 -22.74 3.43
C VAL A 133 1.26 -24.26 3.38
N ARG A 134 2.45 -24.85 3.42
CA ARG A 134 2.59 -26.32 3.40
C ARG A 134 2.06 -26.91 4.71
N GLN A 135 1.10 -27.83 4.65
CA GLN A 135 0.68 -28.58 5.83
C GLN A 135 1.63 -29.76 6.06
N ALA A 136 2.05 -29.96 7.32
CA ALA A 136 2.80 -31.15 7.71
C ALA A 136 1.90 -32.38 7.58
N GLU A 137 2.37 -33.43 6.88
CA GLU A 137 1.60 -34.67 6.72
C GLU A 137 1.51 -35.42 8.06
N PRO A 138 0.34 -35.96 8.42
CA PRO A 138 0.16 -36.79 9.61
C PRO A 138 0.79 -38.17 9.38
N GLY A 139 2.12 -38.25 9.44
CA GLY A 139 2.87 -39.49 9.19
C GLY A 139 4.37 -39.31 9.01
N ASP A 140 4.84 -38.10 8.67
CA ASP A 140 6.26 -37.77 8.67
C ASP A 140 6.78 -37.71 10.11
N THR A 141 7.22 -38.87 10.62
CA THR A 141 8.03 -38.98 11.85
C THR A 141 9.52 -38.75 11.57
N GLU A 142 9.89 -38.24 10.39
CA GLU A 142 11.15 -37.50 10.34
C GLU A 142 11.09 -36.47 11.47
N PRO A 143 12.15 -36.34 12.30
CA PRO A 143 12.16 -35.34 13.36
C PRO A 143 11.88 -34.03 12.66
N THR A 144 10.64 -33.55 12.78
CA THR A 144 10.22 -32.25 12.31
C THR A 144 11.35 -31.35 12.78
N PRO A 145 12.14 -30.71 11.88
CA PRO A 145 13.06 -29.68 12.32
C PRO A 145 12.12 -28.73 13.02
N GLY A 146 12.07 -28.82 14.36
CA GLY A 146 10.96 -28.31 15.13
C GLY A 146 10.86 -26.87 14.67
N GLY A 147 9.76 -26.55 13.97
CA GLY A 147 9.47 -25.22 13.49
C GLY A 147 9.35 -24.43 14.76
N THR A 148 10.51 -24.01 15.26
CA THR A 148 10.67 -23.42 16.57
C THR A 148 10.10 -22.07 16.27
N SER A 149 8.82 -21.93 16.59
CA SER A 149 8.10 -20.66 16.48
C SER A 149 9.03 -19.63 17.07
N ILE A 150 9.65 -18.87 16.18
CA ILE A 150 10.75 -17.99 16.54
C ILE A 150 10.11 -16.98 17.47
N SER A 151 10.60 -16.92 18.72
CA SER A 151 9.99 -16.02 19.69
C SER A 151 10.06 -14.58 19.14
N PRO A 152 9.10 -13.68 19.47
CA PRO A 152 9.14 -12.31 19.00
C PRO A 152 10.49 -11.61 19.24
N ALA A 153 11.14 -11.93 20.36
CA ALA A 153 12.48 -11.44 20.70
C ALA A 153 13.55 -11.93 19.71
N GLU A 154 13.52 -13.21 19.34
CA GLU A 154 14.47 -13.79 18.39
C GLU A 154 14.23 -13.26 16.97
N ARG A 155 12.97 -13.07 16.56
CA ARG A 155 12.63 -12.40 15.29
C ARG A 155 13.15 -10.96 15.28
N ALA A 156 13.00 -10.21 16.37
CA ALA A 156 13.54 -8.86 16.48
C ALA A 156 15.08 -8.84 16.42
N SER A 157 15.76 -9.84 16.98
CA SER A 157 17.22 -9.97 16.85
C SER A 157 17.65 -10.20 15.40
N GLN A 158 16.98 -11.08 14.67
CA GLN A 158 17.26 -11.32 13.24
C GLN A 158 17.01 -10.07 12.39
N LEU A 159 15.91 -9.36 12.64
CA LEU A 159 15.60 -8.10 11.94
C LEU A 159 16.65 -7.01 12.22
N ARG A 160 17.18 -6.92 13.45
CA ARG A 160 18.26 -5.97 13.76
C ARG A 160 19.57 -6.29 13.02
N GLU A 161 19.86 -7.56 12.78
CA GLU A 161 21.01 -7.97 11.94
C GLU A 161 20.80 -7.55 10.48
N LEU A 162 19.60 -7.80 9.92
CA LEU A 162 19.25 -7.36 8.56
C LEU A 162 19.21 -5.83 8.42
N LEU A 163 18.82 -5.11 9.46
CA LEU A 163 18.85 -3.65 9.49
C LEU A 163 20.28 -3.14 9.35
N GLU A 164 21.22 -3.75 10.07
CA GLU A 164 22.62 -3.37 10.02
C GLU A 164 23.23 -3.68 8.65
N GLU A 165 22.90 -4.82 8.05
CA GLU A 165 23.26 -5.14 6.66
C GLU A 165 22.73 -4.08 5.69
N ALA A 166 21.43 -3.76 5.74
CA ALA A 166 20.82 -2.76 4.85
C ALA A 166 21.46 -1.37 4.99
N ARG A 167 21.83 -0.98 6.22
CA ARG A 167 22.55 0.28 6.48
C ARG A 167 23.96 0.28 5.87
N GLN A 168 24.67 -0.84 5.97
CA GLN A 168 26.01 -0.97 5.37
C GLN A 168 25.98 -0.89 3.84
N GLU A 169 24.87 -1.30 3.22
CA GLU A 169 24.64 -1.25 1.78
C GLU A 169 24.06 0.10 1.29
N ASP A 170 23.85 1.07 2.19
CA ASP A 170 23.11 2.31 1.94
C ASP A 170 21.69 2.06 1.37
N ASP A 171 21.10 0.89 1.66
CA ASP A 171 19.74 0.51 1.27
C ASP A 171 18.73 1.02 2.31
N TRP A 172 18.56 2.33 2.33
CA TRP A 172 17.69 3.01 3.30
C TRP A 172 16.22 2.63 3.13
N GLU A 173 15.78 2.19 1.95
CA GLU A 173 14.41 1.72 1.73
C GLU A 173 14.13 0.40 2.45
N ARG A 174 15.07 -0.54 2.33
CA ARG A 174 15.05 -1.79 3.11
C ARG A 174 15.18 -1.51 4.60
N ALA A 175 16.07 -0.60 5.00
CA ALA A 175 16.25 -0.22 6.41
C ALA A 175 14.97 0.38 7.03
N ILE A 176 14.30 1.31 6.34
CA ILE A 176 13.01 1.89 6.78
C ILE A 176 11.97 0.78 6.96
N SER A 177 11.87 -0.14 6.00
CA SER A 177 10.90 -1.25 6.07
C SER A 177 11.13 -2.14 7.29
N ILE A 178 12.39 -2.51 7.55
CA ILE A 178 12.78 -3.31 8.72
C ILE A 178 12.46 -2.57 10.02
N LEU A 179 12.78 -1.28 10.10
CA LEU A 179 12.52 -0.45 11.29
C LEU A 179 11.03 -0.34 11.60
N LEU A 180 10.17 -0.22 10.58
CA LEU A 180 8.72 -0.21 10.77
C LEU A 180 8.20 -1.53 11.34
N VAL A 181 8.75 -2.67 10.91
CA VAL A 181 8.41 -4.00 11.47
C VAL A 181 8.92 -4.12 12.90
N LEU A 182 10.15 -3.68 13.18
CA LEU A 182 10.71 -3.68 14.54
C LEU A 182 9.83 -2.86 15.50
N ARG A 183 9.30 -1.72 15.06
CA ARG A 183 8.41 -0.87 15.86
C ARG A 183 7.08 -1.55 16.21
N GLN A 184 6.59 -2.44 15.35
CA GLN A 184 5.40 -3.23 15.64
C GLN A 184 5.68 -4.36 16.64
N ILE A 185 6.85 -5.01 16.54
CA ILE A 185 7.25 -6.10 17.44
C ILE A 185 7.59 -5.57 18.84
N ASP A 186 8.27 -4.42 18.92
CA ASP A 186 8.73 -3.82 20.16
C ASP A 186 8.43 -2.30 20.19
N PRO A 187 7.16 -1.91 20.41
CA PRO A 187 6.76 -0.49 20.43
C PRO A 187 7.31 0.29 21.63
N ALA A 188 7.97 -0.38 22.58
CA ALA A 188 8.59 0.24 23.74
C ALA A 188 10.05 0.66 23.50
N ASP A 189 10.66 0.23 22.38
CA ASP A 189 12.00 0.63 21.97
C ASP A 189 11.97 2.07 21.43
N ASP A 190 12.31 3.03 22.30
CA ASP A 190 12.33 4.46 22.02
C ASP A 190 13.40 4.86 20.99
N THR A 191 14.39 3.99 20.74
CA THR A 191 15.44 4.24 19.75
C THR A 191 14.97 4.06 18.31
N LEU A 192 13.84 3.38 18.08
CA LEU A 192 13.35 3.09 16.73
C LEU A 192 12.88 4.34 16.00
N ASP A 193 12.29 5.31 16.71
CA ASP A 193 11.82 6.55 16.11
C ASP A 193 13.01 7.43 15.67
N ASP A 194 14.08 7.50 16.46
CA ASP A 194 15.33 8.18 16.08
C ASP A 194 15.99 7.52 14.86
N GLN A 195 15.99 6.19 14.81
CA GLN A 195 16.55 5.42 13.70
C GLN A 195 15.72 5.56 12.42
N LEU A 196 14.38 5.60 12.53
CA LEU A 196 13.48 5.89 11.40
C LEU A 196 13.68 7.31 10.88
N LEU A 197 13.79 8.28 11.78
CA LEU A 197 14.07 9.68 11.44
C LEU A 197 15.35 9.78 10.59
N GLU A 198 16.44 9.18 11.07
CA GLU A 198 17.71 9.14 10.34
C GLU A 198 17.58 8.46 8.97
N ALA A 199 16.94 7.29 8.91
CA ALA A 199 16.78 6.56 7.66
C ALA A 199 15.94 7.34 6.62
N TYR A 200 14.86 8.01 7.05
CA TYR A 200 14.08 8.89 6.17
C TYR A 200 14.88 10.09 5.66
N LEU A 201 15.68 10.74 6.52
CA LEU A 201 16.54 11.86 6.09
C LEU A 201 17.56 11.42 5.05
N LEU A 202 18.23 10.29 5.27
CA LEU A 202 19.24 9.76 4.35
C LEU A 202 18.63 9.32 3.01
N GLN A 203 17.47 8.63 3.03
CA GLN A 203 16.75 8.25 1.82
C GLN A 203 16.27 9.50 1.05
N ALA A 204 15.71 10.49 1.76
CA ALA A 204 15.27 11.75 1.16
C ALA A 204 16.42 12.50 0.49
N ALA A 205 17.58 12.58 1.14
CA ALA A 205 18.78 13.20 0.59
C ALA A 205 19.28 12.47 -0.67
N ARG A 206 19.29 11.13 -0.66
CA ARG A 206 19.65 10.32 -1.82
C ARG A 206 18.71 10.56 -3.01
N ARG A 207 17.40 10.56 -2.79
CA ARG A 207 16.39 10.83 -3.83
C ARG A 207 16.46 12.28 -4.32
N PHE A 208 16.71 13.24 -3.42
CA PHE A 208 16.93 14.64 -3.79
C PHE A 208 18.14 14.78 -4.74
N ALA A 209 19.26 14.13 -4.41
CA ALA A 209 20.44 14.10 -5.27
C ALA A 209 20.18 13.45 -6.64
N ALA A 210 19.26 12.47 -6.70
CA ALA A 210 18.79 11.83 -7.93
C ALA A 210 17.74 12.66 -8.70
N SER A 211 17.44 13.91 -8.29
CA SER A 211 16.38 14.77 -8.86
C SER A 211 14.96 14.17 -8.75
N GLN A 212 14.76 13.22 -7.85
CA GLN A 212 13.47 12.60 -7.54
C GLN A 212 12.73 13.42 -6.48
N TYR A 213 12.40 14.68 -6.82
CA TYR A 213 11.94 15.66 -5.84
C TYR A 213 10.62 15.29 -5.15
N ASP A 214 9.65 14.71 -5.86
CA ASP A 214 8.38 14.36 -5.23
C ASP A 214 8.53 13.27 -4.17
N GLN A 215 9.37 12.26 -4.45
CA GLN A 215 9.65 11.18 -3.51
C GLN A 215 10.49 11.67 -2.33
N ALA A 216 11.54 12.46 -2.59
CA ALA A 216 12.33 13.07 -1.53
C ALA A 216 11.48 13.96 -0.60
N ALA A 217 10.50 14.69 -1.15
CA ALA A 217 9.61 15.51 -0.35
C ALA A 217 8.64 14.68 0.49
N ALA A 218 8.27 13.48 0.04
CA ALA A 218 7.49 12.55 0.85
C ALA A 218 8.31 12.02 2.03
N ASP A 219 9.56 11.62 1.78
CA ASP A 219 10.47 11.10 2.81
C ASP A 219 10.80 12.17 3.87
N TYR A 220 11.08 13.42 3.47
CA TYR A 220 11.27 14.52 4.43
C TYR A 220 10.02 14.83 5.26
N ARG A 221 8.81 14.67 4.70
CA ARG A 221 7.57 14.83 5.48
C ARG A 221 7.37 13.68 6.46
N ALA A 222 7.78 12.46 6.10
CA ALA A 222 7.77 11.33 7.03
C ALA A 222 8.74 11.57 8.20
N ALA A 223 9.94 12.11 7.93
CA ALA A 223 10.87 12.58 8.95
C ALA A 223 10.24 13.63 9.89
N LEU A 224 9.56 14.65 9.33
CA LEU A 224 8.87 15.68 10.13
C LEU A 224 7.66 15.16 10.93
N ALA A 225 7.08 14.03 10.54
CA ALA A 225 6.04 13.39 11.34
C ALA A 225 6.60 12.74 12.61
N LEU A 226 7.88 12.35 12.60
CA LEU A 226 8.60 11.82 13.76
C LEU A 226 9.17 12.94 14.62
N ASP A 227 9.81 13.93 13.99
CA ASP A 227 10.36 15.12 14.63
C ASP A 227 9.91 16.41 13.90
N PRO A 228 8.83 17.07 14.36
CA PRO A 228 8.29 18.28 13.72
C PRO A 228 9.25 19.47 13.66
N ASP A 229 10.25 19.50 14.55
CA ASP A 229 11.21 20.60 14.66
C ASP A 229 12.55 20.28 13.96
N ASN A 230 12.60 19.19 13.18
CA ASN A 230 13.81 18.76 12.49
C ASN A 230 14.28 19.81 11.47
N ALA A 231 15.34 20.53 11.82
CA ALA A 231 15.84 21.66 11.04
C ALA A 231 16.32 21.26 9.62
N GLU A 232 16.86 20.04 9.46
CA GLU A 232 17.35 19.54 8.19
C GLU A 232 16.20 19.29 7.20
N ALA A 233 15.15 18.56 7.63
CA ALA A 233 13.98 18.31 6.80
C ALA A 233 13.23 19.60 6.41
N ILE A 234 13.09 20.56 7.35
CA ILE A 234 12.48 21.87 7.07
C ILE A 234 13.28 22.63 5.99
N ALA A 235 14.61 22.69 6.15
CA ALA A 235 15.49 23.39 5.21
C ALA A 235 15.48 22.74 3.81
N ALA A 236 15.47 21.40 3.76
CA ALA A 236 15.42 20.66 2.51
C ALA A 236 14.10 20.89 1.76
N LEU A 237 12.94 20.80 2.43
CA LEU A 237 11.64 21.09 1.82
C LEU A 237 11.54 22.55 1.35
N GLY A 238 12.08 23.50 2.12
CA GLY A 238 12.15 24.90 1.70
C GLY A 238 12.96 25.09 0.41
N SER A 239 14.09 24.40 0.29
CA SER A 239 14.93 24.40 -0.91
C SER A 239 14.22 23.77 -2.11
N MET A 240 13.51 22.66 -1.89
CA MET A 240 12.73 21.99 -2.95
C MET A 240 11.63 22.87 -3.51
N ASN A 241 10.87 23.56 -2.66
CA ASN A 241 9.82 24.49 -3.10
C ASN A 241 10.38 25.67 -3.92
N ALA A 242 11.65 26.05 -3.71
CA ALA A 242 12.31 27.06 -4.53
C ALA A 242 12.72 26.52 -5.91
N LEU A 243 13.04 25.22 -6.00
CA LEU A 243 13.43 24.53 -7.24
C LEU A 243 12.21 24.10 -8.07
N THR A 244 11.09 23.81 -7.43
CA THR A 244 9.79 23.56 -8.06
C THR A 244 8.93 24.81 -7.85
N PRO A 245 9.14 25.90 -8.61
CA PRO A 245 8.25 27.04 -8.52
C PRO A 245 6.84 26.53 -8.76
N THR A 246 6.03 26.52 -7.69
CA THR A 246 4.66 26.01 -7.70
C THR A 246 4.02 26.62 -8.93
N ALA A 247 3.69 25.78 -9.91
CA ALA A 247 3.01 26.23 -11.11
C ALA A 247 1.81 27.02 -10.62
N THR A 248 1.87 28.35 -10.76
CA THR A 248 0.97 29.29 -10.10
C THR A 248 -0.44 28.72 -10.21
N PRO A 249 -1.13 28.41 -9.09
CA PRO A 249 -2.44 27.78 -9.16
C PRO A 249 -3.29 28.66 -10.07
N ARG A 250 -3.62 28.14 -11.25
CA ARG A 250 -4.42 28.84 -12.26
C ARG A 250 -5.70 29.20 -11.54
N SER A 251 -5.92 30.50 -11.31
CA SER A 251 -6.96 31.02 -10.40
C SER A 251 -8.22 30.17 -10.49
N THR A 252 -8.48 29.44 -9.42
CA THR A 252 -9.71 28.70 -9.22
C THR A 252 -10.83 29.72 -9.31
N ARG A 253 -11.57 29.69 -10.42
CA ARG A 253 -12.78 30.51 -10.56
C ARG A 253 -13.68 30.14 -9.38
N THR A 254 -14.10 31.13 -8.60
CA THR A 254 -15.03 30.97 -7.49
C THR A 254 -16.21 30.11 -7.96
N PRO A 255 -16.46 28.92 -7.35
CA PRO A 255 -17.63 28.14 -7.69
C PRO A 255 -18.85 28.99 -7.33
N THR A 256 -19.66 29.32 -8.34
CA THR A 256 -20.96 29.94 -8.16
C THR A 256 -21.82 29.04 -7.28
N PRO A 257 -22.49 29.54 -6.23
CA PRO A 257 -23.31 28.71 -5.35
C PRO A 257 -24.43 28.02 -6.13
N THR A 258 -24.45 26.68 -6.07
CA THR A 258 -25.48 25.83 -6.68
C THR A 258 -26.84 26.07 -6.01
N PRO A 259 -27.93 26.31 -6.75
CA PRO A 259 -29.27 26.37 -6.19
C PRO A 259 -29.73 24.97 -5.74
N SER A 260 -30.25 24.91 -4.51
CA SER A 260 -30.83 23.70 -3.91
C SER A 260 -32.14 23.32 -4.62
N GLY A 261 -32.18 22.18 -5.32
CA GLY A 261 -33.38 21.73 -6.01
C GLY A 261 -33.42 20.24 -6.33
N ALA A 262 -34.39 19.56 -5.72
CA ALA A 262 -35.08 18.32 -6.14
C ALA A 262 -34.33 16.97 -6.12
N TRP A 263 -34.86 16.08 -5.29
CA TRP A 263 -34.50 14.67 -5.14
C TRP A 263 -34.99 13.85 -6.34
N ALA A 264 -34.11 13.10 -7.00
CA ALA A 264 -34.46 12.11 -8.02
C ALA A 264 -34.16 10.68 -7.53
N THR A 265 -35.12 9.79 -7.74
CA THR A 265 -35.17 8.36 -7.36
C THR A 265 -34.05 7.51 -8.00
N PRO A 266 -33.49 6.51 -7.28
CA PRO A 266 -32.48 5.60 -7.83
C PRO A 266 -33.08 4.55 -8.77
N SER A 267 -32.37 4.28 -9.87
CA SER A 267 -32.67 3.25 -10.87
C SER A 267 -31.92 1.95 -10.54
N PRO A 268 -32.47 0.75 -10.82
CA PRO A 268 -31.81 -0.53 -10.56
C PRO A 268 -30.77 -0.89 -11.65
N TRP A 269 -29.58 -1.31 -11.23
CA TRP A 269 -28.45 -1.72 -12.08
C TRP A 269 -28.64 -3.09 -12.73
N PRO A 270 -28.11 -3.36 -13.96
CA PRO A 270 -28.12 -4.68 -14.58
C PRO A 270 -26.84 -5.50 -14.35
N PHE A 271 -27.03 -6.81 -14.43
CA PHE A 271 -26.12 -7.97 -14.31
C PHE A 271 -24.67 -7.85 -14.83
N TYR A 272 -23.74 -8.44 -14.06
CA TYR A 272 -22.34 -8.71 -14.40
C TYR A 272 -22.18 -9.91 -15.36
N MET A 273 -21.20 -9.81 -16.27
CA MET A 273 -20.78 -10.86 -17.20
C MET A 273 -19.38 -11.35 -16.80
N ARG A 274 -19.26 -12.64 -16.44
CA ARG A 274 -18.00 -13.31 -16.05
C ARG A 274 -17.25 -13.72 -17.32
N VAL A 275 -16.02 -13.25 -17.51
CA VAL A 275 -15.10 -13.79 -18.52
C VAL A 275 -14.06 -14.60 -17.77
N ARG A 276 -14.04 -15.92 -18.00
CA ARG A 276 -12.95 -16.80 -17.55
C ARG A 276 -11.83 -16.74 -18.59
N ALA A 277 -10.59 -16.56 -18.13
CA ALA A 277 -9.40 -16.92 -18.88
C ALA A 277 -9.04 -18.39 -18.59
#